data_AF-B8J489-F1
#
_entry.id   AF-B8J489-F1
#
_cell.length_a   1.000
_cell.length_b   1.000
_cell.length_c   1.000
_cell.angle_alpha   90.00
_cell.angle_beta   90.00
_cell.angle_gamma   90.00
#
_symmetry.space_group_name_H-M   'P 1'
#
loop_
_entity.id
_entity.type
_entity.pdbx_description
1 polymer ?
#
loop_
_entity_poly.entity_id
_entity_poly.type
_entity_poly.pdbx_seq_one_letter_code
_entity_poly.pdbx_strand_id
1 'polypeptide(L)'
;MNETVDFKDVLLLENCSITEKSGNIKCPFCNKLSFKIYPDQLAKCHNNVCNWYGDVIQFYTDFKKISRSEAFKELAGRLDLKKSIVEIKEQTFDEARMALAEDLEFLSWCRMYFAFYKNDVVDQKVYAEKCGLSKSAFSRILNGNMGNALTWRKTIVILKQEIDIKRLQKDIKKGIKYFLENIPPEYIKKYRIKKKKK
;
A
#
# COMPACT_ATOMS: atom_id res chain seq x y z
N MET A 1 4.69 -28.83 -0.47
CA MET A 1 5.07 -27.41 -0.32
C MET A 1 3.79 -26.66 -0.02
N ASN A 2 3.53 -26.34 1.24
CA ASN A 2 2.32 -25.63 1.64
C ASN A 2 2.66 -24.14 1.74
N GLU A 3 2.69 -23.50 0.57
CA GLU A 3 2.78 -22.05 0.45
C GLU A 3 1.44 -21.45 0.86
N THR A 4 1.37 -20.93 2.08
CA THR A 4 0.16 -20.34 2.62
C THR A 4 0.09 -18.86 2.23
N VAL A 5 -0.87 -18.54 1.36
CA VAL A 5 -1.32 -17.16 1.12
C VAL A 5 -1.71 -16.53 2.46
N ASP A 6 -1.15 -15.36 2.81
CA ASP A 6 -1.48 -14.70 4.07
C ASP A 6 -2.86 -14.04 4.01
N PHE A 7 -3.67 -14.29 5.03
CA PHE A 7 -5.04 -13.79 5.12
C PHE A 7 -5.11 -12.26 5.12
N LYS A 8 -4.15 -11.58 5.77
CA LYS A 8 -4.12 -10.10 5.84
C LYS A 8 -3.84 -9.50 4.47
N ASP A 9 -3.00 -10.13 3.65
CA ASP A 9 -2.71 -9.64 2.31
C ASP A 9 -3.96 -9.68 1.42
N VAL A 10 -4.75 -10.74 1.53
CA VAL A 10 -6.03 -10.86 0.78
C VAL A 10 -7.07 -9.86 1.27
N LEU A 11 -7.15 -9.62 2.58
CA LEU A 11 -8.02 -8.60 3.13
C LEU A 11 -7.65 -7.21 2.64
N LEU A 12 -6.36 -6.87 2.62
CA LEU A 12 -5.87 -5.60 2.09
C LEU A 12 -6.17 -5.46 0.59
N LEU A 13 -5.95 -6.53 -0.19
CA LEU A 13 -6.24 -6.54 -1.63
C LEU A 13 -7.73 -6.24 -1.91
N GLU A 14 -8.61 -6.68 -1.02
CA GLU A 14 -10.05 -6.46 -1.11
C GLU A 14 -10.53 -5.23 -0.33
N ASN A 15 -9.63 -4.30 0.01
CA ASN A 15 -9.90 -3.06 0.74
C ASN A 15 -10.67 -3.28 2.07
N CYS A 16 -10.47 -4.44 2.70
CA CYS A 16 -11.04 -4.75 4.00
C CYS A 16 -10.23 -4.08 5.12
N SER A 17 -10.92 -3.65 6.18
CA SER A 17 -10.25 -3.07 7.34
C SER A 17 -9.50 -4.15 8.12
N ILE A 18 -8.19 -3.98 8.24
CA ILE A 18 -7.31 -4.81 9.08
C ILE A 18 -7.02 -4.16 10.45
N THR A 19 -7.75 -3.11 10.82
CA THR A 19 -7.56 -2.43 12.10
C THR A 19 -7.98 -3.35 13.24
N GLU A 20 -7.03 -3.76 14.06
CA GLU A 20 -7.26 -4.67 15.17
C GLU A 20 -7.70 -3.91 16.43
N LYS A 21 -8.68 -4.47 17.13
CA LYS A 21 -9.05 -4.10 18.49
C LYS A 21 -9.31 -5.38 19.30
N SER A 22 -8.54 -5.56 20.37
CA SER A 22 -8.53 -6.79 21.19
C SER A 22 -8.31 -8.07 20.38
N GLY A 23 -7.42 -8.03 19.39
CA GLY A 23 -7.11 -9.17 18.50
C GLY A 23 -8.20 -9.54 17.50
N ASN A 24 -9.22 -8.70 17.33
CA ASN A 24 -10.26 -8.85 16.31
C ASN A 24 -10.23 -7.69 15.33
N ILE A 25 -10.52 -7.96 14.06
CA ILE A 25 -10.76 -6.98 13.01
C ILE A 25 -12.25 -6.93 12.63
N LYS A 26 -12.61 -5.94 11.82
CA LYS A 26 -13.96 -5.81 11.28
C LYS A 26 -14.21 -6.92 10.26
N CYS A 27 -15.25 -7.74 10.48
CA CYS A 27 -15.64 -8.82 9.59
C CYS A 27 -16.07 -8.28 8.22
N PRO A 28 -15.48 -8.75 7.10
CA PRO A 28 -15.89 -8.33 5.76
C PRO A 28 -17.33 -8.71 5.37
N PHE A 29 -17.88 -9.77 5.97
CA PHE A 29 -19.23 -10.25 5.67
C PHE A 29 -20.33 -9.54 6.46
N CYS A 30 -20.12 -9.30 7.75
CA CYS A 30 -21.16 -8.75 8.64
C CYS A 30 -20.83 -7.38 9.23
N ASN A 31 -19.65 -6.83 8.92
CA ASN A 31 -19.17 -5.53 9.38
C ASN A 31 -19.04 -5.37 10.92
N LYS A 32 -19.14 -6.46 11.69
CA LYS A 32 -18.93 -6.46 13.15
C LYS A 32 -17.47 -6.70 13.49
N LEU A 33 -16.99 -6.06 14.56
CA LEU A 33 -15.62 -6.25 15.07
C LEU A 33 -15.51 -7.58 15.83
N SER A 34 -15.49 -8.67 15.09
CA SER A 34 -15.55 -10.03 15.63
C SER A 34 -14.78 -11.03 14.77
N PHE A 35 -14.01 -10.56 13.79
CA PHE A 35 -13.27 -11.43 12.88
C PHE A 35 -11.85 -11.62 13.41
N LYS A 36 -11.44 -12.86 13.63
CA LYS A 36 -10.12 -13.20 14.16
C LYS A 36 -9.39 -14.09 13.17
N ILE A 37 -8.14 -13.75 12.89
CA ILE A 37 -7.21 -14.56 12.09
C ILE A 37 -6.30 -15.30 13.08
N TYR A 38 -6.19 -16.60 12.92
CA TYR A 38 -5.40 -17.48 13.77
C TYR A 38 -4.01 -17.73 13.17
N PRO A 39 -3.02 -18.17 13.98
CA PRO A 39 -1.65 -18.41 13.51
C PRO A 39 -1.53 -19.45 12.38
N ASP A 40 -2.50 -20.36 12.27
CA ASP A 40 -2.60 -21.39 11.23
C ASP A 40 -3.22 -20.87 9.91
N GLN A 41 -3.42 -19.55 9.78
CA GLN A 41 -4.04 -18.91 8.62
C GLN A 41 -5.51 -19.31 8.39
N LEU A 42 -6.18 -19.83 9.42
CA LEU A 42 -7.63 -19.88 9.46
C LEU A 42 -8.17 -18.58 10.05
N ALA A 43 -9.39 -18.22 9.67
CA ALA A 43 -10.08 -17.11 10.31
C ALA A 43 -11.52 -17.46 10.67
N LYS A 44 -12.03 -16.80 11.71
CA LYS A 44 -13.40 -16.97 12.19
C LYS A 44 -14.05 -15.64 12.53
N CYS A 45 -15.32 -15.48 12.16
CA CYS A 45 -16.18 -14.46 12.71
C CYS A 45 -16.89 -14.99 13.97
N HIS A 46 -16.62 -14.41 15.13
CA HIS A 46 -17.25 -14.74 16.41
C HIS A 46 -18.65 -14.13 16.60
N ASN A 47 -19.21 -13.49 15.58
CA ASN A 47 -20.61 -13.04 15.62
C ASN A 47 -21.53 -14.21 15.28
N ASN A 48 -22.46 -14.56 16.18
CA ASN A 48 -23.35 -15.72 16.03
C ASN A 48 -24.22 -15.72 14.77
N VAL A 49 -24.54 -14.54 14.21
CA VAL A 49 -25.34 -14.43 12.98
C VAL A 49 -24.49 -14.71 11.73
N CYS A 50 -23.22 -14.30 11.75
CA CYS A 50 -22.32 -14.49 10.63
C CYS A 50 -21.61 -15.84 10.69
N ASN A 51 -20.96 -16.13 11.83
CA ASN A 51 -20.23 -17.35 12.15
C ASN A 51 -19.32 -17.91 11.02
N TRP A 52 -18.86 -17.03 10.12
CA TRP A 52 -18.03 -17.43 9.00
C TRP A 52 -16.72 -18.05 9.51
N TYR A 53 -16.26 -19.13 8.89
CA TYR A 53 -15.03 -19.84 9.25
C TYR A 53 -14.39 -20.47 8.02
N GLY A 54 -13.08 -20.30 7.85
CA GLY A 54 -12.37 -20.91 6.74
C GLY A 54 -10.94 -20.40 6.57
N ASP A 55 -10.27 -20.95 5.55
CA ASP A 55 -8.97 -20.48 5.07
C ASP A 55 -9.14 -19.26 4.13
N VAL A 56 -8.01 -18.68 3.73
CA VAL A 56 -7.98 -17.48 2.88
C VAL A 56 -8.60 -17.71 1.49
N ILE A 57 -8.51 -18.92 0.95
CA ILE A 57 -9.10 -19.25 -0.35
C ILE A 57 -10.62 -19.34 -0.23
N GLN A 58 -11.11 -19.96 0.85
CA GLN A 58 -12.52 -20.03 1.19
C GLN A 58 -13.07 -18.62 1.38
N PHE A 59 -12.33 -17.75 2.08
CA PHE A 59 -12.69 -16.35 2.24
C PHE A 59 -12.90 -15.67 0.89
N TYR A 60 -11.93 -15.76 -0.01
CA TYR A 60 -12.02 -15.08 -1.30
C TYR A 60 -13.13 -15.65 -2.19
N THR A 61 -13.32 -16.98 -2.17
CA THR A 61 -14.42 -17.69 -2.82
C THR A 61 -15.77 -17.12 -2.38
N ASP A 62 -16.00 -17.05 -1.07
CA ASP A 62 -17.26 -16.57 -0.50
C ASP A 62 -17.46 -15.06 -0.69
N PHE A 63 -16.38 -14.29 -0.61
CA PHE A 63 -16.40 -12.84 -0.76
C PHE A 63 -16.70 -12.41 -2.20
N LYS A 64 -16.11 -13.09 -3.19
CA LYS A 64 -16.30 -12.82 -4.62
C LYS A 64 -17.44 -13.60 -5.27
N LYS A 65 -17.94 -14.64 -4.60
CA LYS A 65 -18.93 -15.59 -5.15
C LYS A 65 -18.44 -16.27 -6.44
N ILE A 66 -17.19 -16.71 -6.43
CA ILE A 66 -16.54 -17.43 -7.54
C ILE A 66 -16.17 -18.83 -7.09
N SER A 67 -15.82 -19.71 -8.03
CA SER A 67 -15.33 -21.05 -7.67
C SER A 67 -13.96 -20.98 -6.99
N ARG A 68 -13.62 -22.01 -6.20
CA ARG A 68 -12.32 -22.12 -5.55
C ARG A 68 -11.15 -22.08 -6.56
N SER A 69 -11.33 -22.67 -7.75
CA SER A 69 -10.34 -22.66 -8.83
C SER A 69 -10.11 -21.25 -9.41
N GLU A 70 -11.18 -20.48 -9.59
CA GLU A 70 -11.11 -19.08 -10.02
C GLU A 70 -10.50 -18.21 -8.94
N ALA A 71 -10.86 -18.41 -7.67
CA ALA A 71 -10.24 -17.74 -6.54
C ALA A 71 -8.72 -17.95 -6.52
N PHE A 72 -8.25 -19.18 -6.71
CA PHE A 72 -6.82 -19.46 -6.85
C PHE A 72 -6.17 -18.70 -8.00
N LYS A 73 -6.77 -18.71 -9.20
CA LYS A 73 -6.23 -18.01 -10.37
C LYS A 73 -6.18 -16.49 -10.17
N GLU A 74 -7.25 -15.92 -9.62
CA GLU A 74 -7.32 -14.49 -9.34
C GLU A 74 -6.34 -14.07 -8.26
N LEU A 75 -6.27 -14.79 -7.13
CA LEU A 75 -5.33 -14.51 -6.06
C LEU A 75 -3.89 -14.65 -6.54
N ALA A 76 -3.58 -15.68 -7.33
CA ALA A 76 -2.26 -15.85 -7.93
C ALA A 76 -1.86 -14.70 -8.86
N GLY A 77 -2.80 -14.16 -9.64
CA GLY A 77 -2.54 -13.02 -10.53
C GLY A 77 -2.53 -11.66 -9.81
N ARG A 78 -3.36 -11.48 -8.77
CA ARG A 78 -3.59 -10.19 -8.10
C ARG A 78 -2.67 -9.93 -6.91
N LEU A 79 -2.36 -10.96 -6.13
CA LEU A 79 -1.33 -10.87 -5.08
C LEU A 79 0.08 -10.92 -5.65
N ASP A 80 0.20 -11.03 -6.97
CA ASP A 80 1.45 -11.32 -7.69
C ASP A 80 2.23 -12.36 -6.88
N LEU A 81 1.64 -13.54 -6.65
CA LEU A 81 2.30 -14.60 -5.89
C LEU A 81 3.68 -14.90 -6.52
N LYS A 82 3.92 -14.58 -7.80
CA LYS A 82 5.26 -14.62 -8.39
C LYS A 82 6.29 -13.62 -7.83
N LYS A 83 5.88 -12.56 -7.12
CA LYS A 83 6.76 -11.55 -6.49
C LYS A 83 6.65 -11.51 -4.96
N SER A 84 5.55 -12.01 -4.39
CA SER A 84 5.35 -12.10 -2.93
C SER A 84 5.67 -13.48 -2.35
N ILE A 85 5.75 -14.53 -3.17
CA ILE A 85 6.49 -15.73 -2.76
C ILE A 85 7.95 -15.30 -2.67
N VAL A 86 8.55 -15.52 -1.50
CA VAL A 86 9.98 -15.81 -1.38
C VAL A 86 10.22 -17.16 -2.06
N GLU A 87 9.84 -17.26 -3.34
CA GLU A 87 10.41 -18.17 -4.26
C GLU A 87 11.52 -17.30 -4.79
N ILE A 88 12.73 -17.69 -4.45
CA ILE A 88 13.85 -17.42 -5.33
C ILE A 88 13.47 -18.14 -6.63
N LYS A 89 12.56 -17.55 -7.44
CA LYS A 89 12.56 -17.83 -8.86
C LYS A 89 13.97 -17.44 -9.23
N GLU A 90 14.79 -18.41 -9.60
CA GLU A 90 16.14 -18.13 -10.04
C GLU A 90 16.03 -17.11 -11.17
N GLN A 91 16.34 -15.87 -10.82
CA GLN A 91 16.43 -14.79 -11.76
C GLN A 91 17.85 -14.85 -12.28
N THR A 92 17.98 -14.69 -13.58
CA THR A 92 19.27 -14.29 -14.13
C THR A 92 19.70 -12.98 -13.48
N PHE A 93 21.01 -12.74 -13.41
CA PHE A 93 21.54 -11.49 -12.86
C PHE A 93 20.91 -10.26 -13.54
N ASP A 94 20.66 -10.32 -14.85
CA ASP A 94 20.04 -9.25 -15.61
C ASP A 94 18.58 -9.00 -15.23
N GLU A 95 17.78 -10.06 -15.03
CA GLU A 95 16.40 -9.92 -14.56
C GLU A 95 16.33 -9.29 -13.17
N ALA A 96 17.20 -9.73 -12.25
CA ALA A 96 17.29 -9.16 -10.91
C ALA A 96 17.72 -7.69 -10.94
N ARG A 97 18.69 -7.35 -11.80
CA ARG A 97 19.16 -5.97 -12.01
C ARG A 97 18.07 -5.07 -12.55
N MET A 98 17.32 -5.53 -13.56
CA MET A 98 16.21 -4.78 -14.15
C MET A 98 15.09 -4.54 -13.14
N ALA A 99 14.67 -5.57 -12.40
CA ALA A 99 13.65 -5.43 -11.37
C ALA A 99 14.07 -4.41 -10.28
N LEU A 100 15.34 -4.47 -9.84
CA LEU A 100 15.87 -3.50 -8.88
C LEU A 100 15.89 -2.08 -9.44
N ALA A 101 16.20 -1.90 -10.73
CA ALA A 101 16.18 -0.60 -11.39
C ALA A 101 14.75 -0.02 -11.43
N GLU A 102 13.76 -0.84 -11.79
CA GLU A 102 12.33 -0.44 -11.77
C GLU A 102 11.86 -0.03 -10.37
N ASP A 103 12.29 -0.77 -9.35
CA ASP A 103 11.94 -0.47 -7.96
C ASP A 103 12.62 0.82 -7.47
N LEU A 104 13.88 1.07 -7.85
CA LEU A 104 14.57 2.33 -7.56
C LEU A 104 13.94 3.51 -8.30
N GLU A 105 13.52 3.33 -9.55
CA GLU A 105 12.77 4.32 -10.32
C GLU A 105 11.45 4.65 -9.61
N PHE A 106 10.68 3.64 -9.23
CA PHE A 106 9.42 3.83 -8.52
C PHE A 106 9.62 4.56 -7.18
N LEU A 107 10.65 4.23 -6.41
CA LEU A 107 10.99 4.94 -5.18
C LEU A 107 11.37 6.41 -5.44
N SER A 108 11.98 6.72 -6.60
CA SER A 108 12.24 8.11 -7.01
C SER A 108 10.95 8.91 -7.20
N TRP A 109 9.93 8.30 -7.81
CA TRP A 109 8.61 8.88 -7.94
C TRP A 109 7.94 9.07 -6.58
N CYS A 110 8.08 8.12 -5.67
CA CYS A 110 7.57 8.26 -4.30
C CYS A 110 8.23 9.43 -3.57
N ARG A 111 9.56 9.59 -3.68
CA ARG A 111 10.27 10.74 -3.09
C ARG A 111 9.72 12.06 -3.64
N MET A 112 9.52 12.14 -4.95
CA MET A 112 8.96 13.32 -5.58
C MET A 112 7.50 13.56 -5.16
N TYR A 113 6.70 12.52 -4.98
CA TYR A 113 5.33 12.60 -4.45
C TYR A 113 5.32 13.29 -3.08
N PHE A 114 6.10 12.80 -2.12
CA PHE A 114 6.18 13.38 -0.78
C PHE A 114 6.70 14.82 -0.81
N ALA A 115 7.69 15.11 -1.65
CA ALA A 115 8.23 16.46 -1.78
C ALA A 115 7.24 17.45 -2.41
N PHE A 116 6.49 17.01 -3.42
CA PHE A 116 5.56 17.86 -4.18
C PHE A 116 4.35 18.26 -3.33
N TYR A 117 3.75 17.30 -2.61
CA TYR A 117 2.57 17.56 -1.80
C TYR A 117 2.86 18.04 -0.37
N LYS A 118 4.11 17.91 0.11
CA LYS A 118 4.56 18.33 1.47
C LYS A 118 3.75 17.68 2.61
N ASN A 119 4.02 18.11 3.85
CA ASN A 119 3.31 17.65 5.06
C ASN A 119 1.85 18.12 5.13
N ASP A 120 1.47 19.12 4.33
CA ASP A 120 0.13 19.70 4.36
C ASP A 120 -0.94 18.70 3.88
N VAL A 121 -0.51 17.64 3.16
CA VAL A 121 -1.38 16.60 2.59
C VAL A 121 -0.83 15.19 2.84
N VAL A 122 0.49 15.02 3.00
CA VAL A 122 1.13 13.68 2.99
C VAL A 122 2.17 13.55 4.11
N ASP A 123 1.78 12.95 5.24
CA ASP A 123 2.72 12.62 6.32
C ASP A 123 3.35 11.24 6.09
N GLN A 124 4.66 11.21 5.80
CA GLN A 124 5.44 9.98 5.67
C GLN A 124 5.31 9.03 6.87
N LYS A 125 5.02 9.56 8.07
CA LYS A 125 4.79 8.73 9.27
C LYS A 125 3.60 7.79 9.09
N VAL A 126 2.52 8.24 8.47
CA VAL A 126 1.32 7.41 8.21
C VAL A 126 1.66 6.26 7.27
N TYR A 127 2.46 6.52 6.23
CA TYR A 127 2.90 5.47 5.30
C TYR A 127 3.88 4.49 5.96
N ALA A 128 4.78 5.00 6.82
CA ALA A 128 5.65 4.16 7.63
C ALA A 128 4.86 3.21 8.54
N GLU A 129 3.82 3.71 9.22
CA GLU A 129 2.92 2.92 10.06
C GLU A 129 2.17 1.85 9.27
N LYS A 130 1.64 2.18 8.07
CA LYS A 130 1.03 1.20 7.15
C LYS A 130 1.99 0.09 6.74
N CYS A 131 3.27 0.42 6.60
CA CYS A 131 4.32 -0.55 6.30
C CYS A 131 4.77 -1.37 7.52
N GLY A 132 4.31 -1.02 8.73
CA GLY A 132 4.79 -1.62 9.98
C GLY A 132 6.24 -1.23 10.31
N LEU A 133 6.67 -0.03 9.89
CA LEU A 133 8.04 0.45 10.02
C LEU A 133 8.12 1.70 10.88
N SER A 134 9.27 1.89 11.52
CA SER A 134 9.63 3.20 12.07
C SER A 134 9.83 4.21 10.93
N LYS A 135 9.61 5.50 11.20
CA LYS A 135 9.84 6.58 10.22
C LYS A 135 11.26 6.55 9.64
N SER A 136 12.26 6.24 10.46
CA SER A 136 13.66 6.15 10.01
C SER A 136 13.90 4.94 9.11
N ALA A 137 13.33 3.78 9.42
CA ALA A 137 13.44 2.58 8.58
C ALA A 137 12.75 2.79 7.23
N PHE A 138 11.53 3.33 7.25
CA PHE A 138 10.80 3.69 6.04
C PHE A 138 11.58 4.70 5.18
N SER A 139 12.12 5.76 5.80
CA SER A 139 12.89 6.79 5.09
C SER A 139 14.16 6.22 4.44
N ARG A 140 14.85 5.26 5.07
CA ARG A 140 16.00 4.58 4.45
C ARG A 140 15.62 3.83 3.18
N ILE A 141 14.55 3.03 3.24
CA ILE A 141 14.03 2.29 2.06
C ILE A 141 13.59 3.27 0.98
N LEU A 142 12.87 4.34 1.35
CA LEU A 142 12.45 5.38 0.43
C LEU A 142 13.62 6.04 -0.29
N ASN A 143 14.80 6.12 0.34
CA ASN A 143 16.04 6.65 -0.24
C ASN A 143 16.90 5.59 -0.94
N GLY A 144 16.38 4.37 -1.16
CA GLY A 144 17.09 3.29 -1.87
C GLY A 144 18.04 2.47 -1.00
N ASN A 145 18.11 2.71 0.32
CA ASN A 145 18.78 1.80 1.23
C ASN A 145 17.83 0.65 1.59
N MET A 146 17.86 -0.38 0.73
CA MET A 146 16.87 -1.45 0.66
C MET A 146 16.95 -2.43 1.84
N GLY A 147 18.06 -2.53 2.58
CA GLY A 147 18.15 -3.39 3.75
C GLY A 147 17.68 -4.83 3.50
N ASN A 148 16.76 -5.34 4.33
CA ASN A 148 16.20 -6.69 4.19
C ASN A 148 15.22 -6.80 3.00
N ALA A 149 15.40 -7.83 2.17
CA ALA A 149 14.64 -8.07 0.94
C ALA A 149 13.11 -8.07 1.12
N LEU A 150 12.64 -8.81 2.13
CA LEU A 150 11.23 -8.93 2.43
C LEU A 150 10.64 -7.58 2.84
N THR A 151 11.38 -6.83 3.66
CA THR A 151 10.94 -5.54 4.17
C THR A 151 10.79 -4.48 3.08
N TRP A 152 11.79 -4.32 2.20
CA TRP A 152 11.69 -3.29 1.15
C TRP A 152 10.67 -3.65 0.09
N ARG A 153 10.55 -4.93 -0.30
CA ARG A 153 9.54 -5.38 -1.27
C ARG A 153 8.14 -5.10 -0.76
N LYS A 154 7.85 -5.47 0.49
CA LYS A 154 6.56 -5.17 1.14
C LYS A 154 6.27 -3.66 1.17
N THR A 155 7.28 -2.85 1.48
CA THR A 155 7.17 -1.39 1.49
C THR A 155 6.79 -0.85 0.11
N ILE A 156 7.45 -1.33 -0.94
CA ILE A 156 7.16 -0.92 -2.33
C ILE A 156 5.76 -1.31 -2.75
N VAL A 157 5.30 -2.52 -2.42
CA VAL A 157 3.94 -2.98 -2.74
C VAL A 157 2.90 -2.05 -2.11
N ILE A 158 3.04 -1.73 -0.83
CA ILE A 158 2.13 -0.81 -0.13
C ILE A 158 2.16 0.57 -0.79
N LEU A 159 3.34 1.09 -1.13
CA LEU A 159 3.46 2.38 -1.81
C LEU A 159 2.82 2.39 -3.20
N LYS A 160 2.93 1.29 -3.96
CA LYS A 160 2.28 1.15 -5.29
C LYS A 160 0.75 1.18 -5.19
N GLN A 161 0.19 0.72 -4.08
CA GLN A 161 -1.26 0.75 -3.81
C GLN A 161 -1.74 2.13 -3.35
N GLU A 162 -0.92 2.82 -2.57
CA GLU A 162 -1.31 4.05 -1.88
C GLU A 162 -1.01 5.33 -2.68
N ILE A 163 0.01 5.30 -3.54
CA ILE A 163 0.48 6.48 -4.26
C ILE A 163 -0.02 6.49 -5.70
N ASP A 164 -0.82 7.49 -6.04
CA ASP A 164 -1.24 7.75 -7.42
C ASP A 164 -0.19 8.57 -8.18
N ILE A 165 0.78 7.87 -8.78
CA ILE A 165 1.82 8.49 -9.61
C ILE A 165 1.26 9.15 -10.87
N LYS A 166 0.15 8.65 -11.43
CA LYS A 166 -0.46 9.27 -12.62
C LYS A 166 -1.04 10.64 -12.29
N ARG A 167 -1.69 10.76 -11.13
CA ARG A 167 -2.16 12.05 -10.62
C ARG A 167 -0.99 13.00 -10.37
N LEU A 168 0.07 12.54 -9.70
CA LEU A 168 1.27 13.35 -9.48
C LEU A 168 1.83 13.89 -10.80
N GLN A 169 2.01 13.04 -11.80
CA GLN A 169 2.52 13.45 -13.12
C GLN A 169 1.61 14.51 -13.77
N LYS A 170 0.29 14.36 -13.65
CA LYS A 170 -0.68 15.35 -14.14
C LYS A 170 -0.57 16.67 -13.39
N ASP A 171 -0.39 16.64 -12.08
CA ASP A 171 -0.25 17.85 -11.26
C ASP A 171 1.08 18.56 -11.50
N ILE A 172 2.18 17.82 -11.64
CA ILE A 172 3.49 18.38 -12.06
C ILE A 172 3.37 19.08 -13.42
N LYS A 173 2.65 18.47 -14.39
CA LYS A 173 2.44 19.08 -15.71
C LYS A 173 1.68 20.41 -15.67
N LYS A 174 0.85 20.67 -14.64
CA LYS A 174 0.21 21.98 -14.46
C LYS A 174 1.21 23.07 -14.09
N GLY A 175 2.38 22.71 -13.55
CA GLY A 175 3.46 23.62 -13.20
C GLY A 175 3.01 24.70 -12.21
N ILE A 176 3.33 25.96 -12.52
CA ILE A 176 3.02 27.12 -11.66
C ILE A 176 1.52 27.21 -11.33
N LYS A 177 0.64 26.82 -12.26
CA LYS A 177 -0.82 26.91 -12.07
C LYS A 177 -1.31 26.09 -10.87
N TYR A 178 -0.68 24.93 -10.62
CA TYR A 178 -1.03 24.10 -9.46
C TYR A 178 -0.81 24.84 -8.13
N PHE A 179 0.28 25.60 -8.04
CA PHE A 179 0.65 26.27 -6.80
C PHE A 179 -0.11 27.57 -6.58
N LEU A 180 -0.45 28.31 -7.65
CA LEU A 180 -1.11 29.63 -7.56
C LEU A 180 -2.38 29.61 -6.69
N GLU A 181 -3.15 28.52 -6.74
CA GLU A 181 -4.39 28.36 -5.97
C GLU A 181 -4.17 28.25 -4.46
N ASN A 182 -2.97 27.85 -4.05
CA ASN A 182 -2.64 27.49 -2.67
C ASN A 182 -1.49 28.33 -2.10
N ILE A 183 -1.14 29.48 -2.70
CA ILE A 183 -0.11 30.38 -2.14
C ILE A 183 -0.75 31.22 -1.03
N PRO A 184 -0.31 31.08 0.23
CA PRO A 184 -0.80 31.92 1.31
C PRO A 184 -0.51 33.42 1.05
N PRO A 185 -1.51 34.31 1.18
CA PRO A 185 -1.35 35.74 0.88
C PRO A 185 -0.20 36.42 1.64
N GLU A 186 0.14 35.95 2.84
CA GLU A 186 1.24 36.44 3.66
C GLU A 186 2.62 36.27 2.99
N TYR A 187 2.81 35.23 2.17
CA TYR A 187 4.05 35.09 1.41
C TYR A 187 4.10 36.05 0.23
N ILE A 188 2.96 36.37 -0.37
CA ILE A 188 2.86 37.36 -1.45
C ILE A 188 3.23 38.76 -0.93
N LYS A 189 2.81 39.10 0.29
CA LYS A 189 3.14 40.38 0.94
C LYS A 189 4.64 40.61 1.16
N LYS A 190 5.47 39.56 1.14
CA LYS A 190 6.94 39.67 1.23
C LYS A 190 7.56 40.18 -0.08
N TYR A 191 6.84 40.14 -1.19
CA TYR A 191 7.28 40.69 -2.47
C TYR A 191 7.00 42.19 -2.56
N ARG A 192 7.81 42.91 -3.35
CA ARG A 192 7.58 44.32 -3.62
C ARG A 192 6.41 44.49 -4.58
N ILE A 193 5.21 44.71 -4.04
CA ILE A 193 3.98 44.89 -4.83
C ILE A 193 3.87 46.37 -5.24
N LYS A 194 3.81 46.65 -6.55
CA LYS A 194 3.50 48.00 -7.04
C LYS A 194 2.06 48.35 -6.66
N LYS A 195 1.84 49.48 -5.97
CA LYS A 195 0.50 50.01 -5.74
C LYS A 195 -0.12 50.36 -7.09
N LYS A 196 -1.30 49.83 -7.41
CA LYS A 196 -2.08 50.29 -8.57
C LYS A 196 -2.33 51.79 -8.38
N LYS A 197 -1.94 52.61 -9.37
CA LYS A 197 -2.40 54.00 -9.44
C LYS A 197 -3.92 53.94 -9.55
N LYS A 198 -4.62 54.59 -8.62
CA LYS A 198 -6.07 54.81 -8.69
C LYS A 198 -6.40 55.65 -9.91
#